data_AF-A0A0B7MV18-F1
#
_entry.id   AF-A0A0B7MV18-F1
#
_cell.length_a   1.000
_cell.length_b   1.000
_cell.length_c   1.000
_cell.angle_alpha   90.00
_cell.angle_beta   90.00
_cell.angle_gamma   90.00
#
_symmetry.space_group_name_H-M   'P 1'
#
loop_
_entity.id
_entity.type
_entity.pdbx_description
1 polymer ?
#
loop_
_entity_poly.entity_id
_entity_poly.type
_entity_poly.pdbx_seq_one_letter_code
_entity_poly.pdbx_strand_id
1 'polypeptide(L)'
;MLRLPFESFPIVTDVAYKAVPQGYYVCSSVIHVPMVKRSVVFYQAIFRNTTTHQFKQYFEELFRKFDIKPNNFVGSIMDFSAAQQAGFIEACASVFEMNSKEALSYMKGCYTNWMHSVIRVAKNHALVPPEKCNLFKQLVFTLRTTEIREEFTDTISTILATFPNLKPWLKWWLHPHVCSTIFASNSVMRDDLKNHQYRTTNTVEAYH
;
A
#
# COMPACT_ATOMS: atom_id res chain seq x y z
N MET A 1 -12.71 18.51 21.13
CA MET A 1 -12.61 18.29 19.67
C MET A 1 -11.81 17.00 19.47
N LEU A 2 -12.34 16.00 18.78
CA LEU A 2 -11.64 14.73 18.58
C LEU A 2 -10.42 14.99 17.68
N ARG A 3 -9.21 14.87 18.22
CA ARG A 3 -7.98 14.97 17.44
C ARG A 3 -7.73 13.63 16.76
N LEU A 4 -7.52 13.64 15.46
CA LEU A 4 -7.19 12.42 14.71
C LEU A 4 -5.75 11.98 15.05
N PRO A 5 -5.51 10.67 15.23
CA PRO A 5 -4.25 10.18 15.80
C PRO A 5 -3.18 9.92 14.73
N PHE A 6 -2.89 10.91 13.87
CA PHE A 6 -1.93 10.78 12.76
C PHE A 6 -0.51 10.39 13.20
N GLU A 7 -0.14 10.74 14.44
CA GLU A 7 1.15 10.44 15.06
C GLU A 7 1.25 9.00 15.58
N SER A 8 0.12 8.30 15.68
CA SER A 8 0.06 6.93 16.22
C SER A 8 -0.52 5.93 15.25
N PHE A 9 -1.28 6.36 14.23
CA PHE A 9 -1.89 5.47 13.24
C PHE A 9 -1.64 6.01 11.83
N PRO A 10 -1.26 5.13 10.89
CA PRO A 10 -1.14 5.53 9.51
C PRO A 10 -2.52 5.82 8.91
N ILE A 11 -2.55 6.73 7.95
CA ILE A 11 -3.72 6.97 7.11
C ILE A 11 -3.78 5.85 6.09
N VAL A 12 -4.95 5.30 5.81
CA VAL A 12 -5.16 4.39 4.69
C VAL A 12 -5.89 5.14 3.60
N THR A 13 -5.33 5.12 2.40
CA THR A 13 -5.92 5.79 1.23
C THR A 13 -6.35 4.79 0.19
N ASP A 14 -7.66 4.75 -0.05
CA ASP A 14 -8.31 3.79 -0.95
C ASP A 14 -9.11 4.51 -2.03
N VAL A 15 -9.25 3.87 -3.20
CA VAL A 15 -9.90 4.42 -4.39
C VAL A 15 -11.05 3.51 -4.84
N ALA A 16 -12.27 4.03 -4.78
CA ALA A 16 -13.48 3.33 -5.22
C ALA A 16 -14.06 3.93 -6.49
N TYR A 17 -14.54 3.06 -7.39
CA TYR A 17 -15.19 3.47 -8.65
C TYR A 17 -16.64 3.01 -8.76
N LYS A 18 -17.07 2.03 -7.95
CA LYS A 18 -18.44 1.47 -8.03
C LYS A 18 -19.52 2.41 -7.51
N ALA A 19 -19.15 3.36 -6.63
CA ALA A 19 -20.08 4.30 -6.01
C ALA A 19 -20.29 5.60 -6.80
N VAL A 20 -19.69 5.72 -7.99
CA VAL A 20 -19.68 6.95 -8.80
C VAL A 20 -19.86 6.64 -10.29
N PRO A 21 -20.27 7.63 -11.11
CA PRO A 21 -20.41 7.44 -12.55
C PRO A 21 -19.10 6.98 -13.21
N GLN A 22 -19.22 6.30 -14.35
CA GLN A 22 -18.05 5.83 -15.11
C GLN A 22 -17.06 6.97 -15.40
N GLY A 23 -15.78 6.71 -15.15
CA GLY A 23 -14.70 7.70 -15.30
C GLY A 23 -14.48 8.60 -14.08
N TYR A 24 -15.31 8.48 -13.05
CA TYR A 24 -15.11 9.11 -11.75
C TYR A 24 -14.63 8.09 -10.72
N TYR A 25 -13.94 8.60 -9.70
CA TYR A 25 -13.36 7.83 -8.62
C TYR A 25 -13.53 8.59 -7.31
N VAL A 26 -13.80 7.87 -6.23
CA VAL A 26 -13.81 8.37 -4.85
C VAL A 26 -12.51 7.96 -4.19
N CYS A 27 -11.68 8.93 -3.81
CA CYS A 27 -10.50 8.68 -2.98
C CYS A 27 -10.86 8.95 -1.52
N SER A 28 -10.67 7.97 -0.65
CA SER A 28 -11.01 8.03 0.77
C SER A 28 -9.76 7.91 1.64
N SER A 29 -9.60 8.82 2.60
CA SER A 29 -8.58 8.74 3.64
C SER A 29 -9.24 8.29 4.93
N VAL A 30 -8.72 7.20 5.47
CA VAL A 30 -9.30 6.48 6.60
C VAL A 30 -8.25 6.31 7.68
N ILE A 31 -8.64 6.49 8.94
CA ILE A 31 -7.73 6.29 10.07
C ILE A 31 -8.42 5.52 11.18
N HIS A 32 -7.67 4.65 11.86
CA HIS A 32 -8.17 4.00 13.06
C HIS A 32 -8.23 5.00 14.21
N VAL A 33 -9.37 5.08 14.90
CA VAL A 33 -9.57 5.95 16.06
C VAL A 33 -9.79 5.07 17.29
N PRO A 34 -8.79 4.95 18.19
CA PRO A 34 -8.86 4.05 19.35
C PRO A 34 -10.05 4.32 20.27
N MET A 35 -10.41 5.60 20.44
CA MET A 35 -11.52 6.03 21.31
C MET A 35 -12.86 5.39 20.92
N VAL A 36 -13.08 5.16 19.62
CA VAL A 36 -14.31 4.54 19.10
C VAL A 36 -14.08 3.10 18.62
N LYS A 37 -12.86 2.57 18.79
CA LYS A 37 -12.43 1.22 18.37
C LYS A 37 -12.77 0.89 16.91
N ARG A 38 -12.78 1.90 16.05
CA ARG A 38 -13.20 1.79 14.64
C ARG A 38 -12.34 2.66 13.75
N SER A 39 -12.27 2.31 12.48
CA SER A 39 -11.69 3.17 11.47
C SER A 39 -12.76 4.08 10.90
N VAL A 40 -12.41 5.36 10.76
CA VAL A 40 -13.31 6.40 10.30
C VAL A 40 -12.78 6.98 9.01
N VAL A 41 -13.69 7.20 8.06
CA VAL A 41 -13.39 8.02 6.89
C VAL A 41 -13.45 9.47 7.34
N PHE A 42 -12.35 10.20 7.21
CA PHE A 42 -12.26 11.59 7.68
C PHE A 42 -12.01 12.59 6.54
N TYR A 43 -11.63 12.11 5.36
CA TYR A 43 -11.47 12.94 4.17
C TYR A 43 -11.80 12.14 2.92
N GLN A 44 -12.58 12.74 2.03
CA GLN A 44 -12.93 12.16 0.73
C GLN A 44 -12.91 13.23 -0.35
N ALA A 45 -12.54 12.83 -1.56
CA ALA A 45 -12.72 13.65 -2.74
C ALA A 45 -13.16 12.76 -3.91
N ILE A 46 -13.88 13.37 -4.85
CA ILE A 46 -14.26 12.75 -6.11
C ILE A 46 -13.51 13.46 -7.22
N PHE A 47 -12.81 12.71 -8.06
CA PHE A 47 -12.15 13.26 -9.23
C PHE A 47 -12.35 12.40 -10.46
N ARG A 48 -12.20 13.04 -11.63
CA ARG A 48 -12.33 12.40 -12.95
C ARG A 48 -10.96 11.85 -13.35
N ASN A 49 -10.88 10.53 -13.60
CA ASN A 49 -9.66 9.77 -13.86
C ASN A 49 -8.67 9.70 -12.67
N THR A 50 -7.84 8.65 -12.61
CA THR A 50 -6.82 8.45 -11.57
C THR A 50 -5.44 8.89 -12.06
N THR A 51 -5.22 10.20 -12.21
CA THR A 51 -3.91 10.74 -12.65
C THR A 51 -3.06 11.18 -11.46
N THR A 52 -1.74 11.23 -11.65
CA THR A 52 -0.78 11.76 -10.67
C THR A 52 -1.18 13.15 -10.17
N HIS A 53 -1.63 14.02 -11.08
CA HIS A 53 -2.07 15.39 -10.76
C HIS A 53 -3.25 15.40 -9.78
N GLN A 54 -4.27 14.56 -10.02
CA GLN A 54 -5.44 14.47 -9.13
C GLN A 54 -5.05 13.97 -7.73
N PHE A 55 -4.18 12.95 -7.65
CA PHE A 55 -3.68 12.46 -6.37
C PHE A 55 -2.82 13.48 -5.65
N LYS A 56 -1.98 14.23 -6.37
CA LYS A 56 -1.21 15.34 -5.78
C LYS A 56 -2.13 16.35 -5.12
N GLN A 57 -3.13 16.87 -5.86
CA GLN A 57 -4.09 17.83 -5.31
C GLN A 57 -4.82 17.26 -4.09
N TYR A 58 -5.22 15.99 -4.16
CA TYR A 58 -5.84 15.30 -3.02
C TYR A 58 -4.96 15.30 -1.77
N PHE A 59 -3.70 14.90 -1.90
CA PHE A 59 -2.77 14.81 -0.77
C PHE A 59 -2.36 16.18 -0.23
N GLU A 60 -2.13 17.15 -1.11
CA GLU A 60 -1.84 18.52 -0.67
C GLU A 60 -2.97 19.09 0.19
N GLU A 61 -4.22 18.97 -0.28
CA GLU A 61 -5.38 19.43 0.47
C GLU A 61 -5.58 18.65 1.76
N LEU A 62 -5.39 17.33 1.75
CA LEU A 62 -5.40 16.50 2.96
C LEU A 62 -4.37 16.99 3.98
N PHE A 63 -3.13 17.21 3.57
CA PHE A 63 -2.06 17.63 4.48
C PHE A 63 -2.32 19.02 5.07
N ARG A 64 -2.70 20.00 4.22
CA ARG A 64 -2.98 21.38 4.65
C ARG A 64 -4.20 21.44 5.56
N LYS A 65 -5.31 20.80 5.18
CA LYS A 65 -6.59 20.87 5.90
C LYS A 65 -6.51 20.31 7.32
N PHE A 66 -5.68 19.28 7.53
CA PHE A 66 -5.55 18.61 8.82
C PHE A 66 -4.25 18.95 9.56
N ASP A 67 -3.48 19.94 9.08
CA ASP A 67 -2.18 20.34 9.63
C ASP A 67 -1.24 19.13 9.84
N ILE A 68 -1.24 18.21 8.87
CA ILE A 68 -0.36 17.03 8.88
C ILE A 68 1.05 17.52 8.55
N LYS A 69 2.03 17.07 9.32
CA LYS A 69 3.43 17.45 9.27
C LYS A 69 4.30 16.20 9.48
N PRO A 70 5.56 16.20 9.01
CA PRO A 70 6.46 15.05 9.16
C PRO A 70 6.60 14.52 10.59
N ASN A 71 6.52 15.40 11.60
CA ASN A 71 6.63 15.06 13.01
C ASN A 71 5.34 14.52 13.66
N ASN A 72 4.18 14.68 13.01
CA ASN A 72 2.88 14.20 13.51
C ASN A 72 2.25 13.16 12.58
N PHE A 73 3.02 12.60 11.64
CA PHE A 73 2.55 11.71 10.60
C PHE A 73 3.35 10.42 10.56
N VAL A 74 2.69 9.30 10.89
CA VAL A 74 3.31 7.96 10.78
C VAL A 74 3.52 7.56 9.32
N GLY A 75 2.59 7.93 8.45
CA GLY A 75 2.63 7.60 7.03
C GLY A 75 1.28 7.18 6.47
N SER A 76 1.30 6.79 5.19
CA SER A 76 0.13 6.36 4.44
C SER A 76 0.26 4.90 4.02
N ILE A 77 -0.78 4.11 4.26
CA ILE A 77 -0.99 2.81 3.64
C ILE A 77 -1.77 3.06 2.36
N MET A 78 -1.20 2.64 1.24
CA MET A 78 -1.74 2.91 -0.08
C MET A 78 -1.81 1.65 -0.90
N ASP A 79 -2.61 1.72 -1.94
CA ASP A 79 -2.58 0.73 -2.98
C ASP A 79 -1.30 0.87 -3.81
N PHE A 80 -0.99 -0.16 -4.57
CA PHE A 80 0.18 -0.22 -5.43
C PHE A 80 -0.01 0.55 -6.75
N SER A 81 -0.87 1.58 -6.73
CA SER A 81 -1.15 2.45 -7.87
C SER A 81 0.01 3.40 -8.10
N ALA A 82 0.64 3.30 -9.27
CA ALA A 82 1.77 4.17 -9.64
C ALA A 82 1.38 5.66 -9.62
N ALA A 83 0.18 6.00 -10.09
CA ALA A 83 -0.31 7.37 -10.09
C ALA A 83 -0.56 7.91 -8.67
N GLN A 84 -1.08 7.07 -7.77
CA GLN A 84 -1.32 7.44 -6.38
C GLN A 84 -0.01 7.67 -5.63
N GLN A 85 0.95 6.77 -5.79
CA GLN A 85 2.28 6.92 -5.19
C GLN A 85 3.00 8.16 -5.73
N ALA A 86 2.99 8.37 -7.05
CA ALA A 86 3.59 9.57 -7.65
C ALA A 86 2.94 10.86 -7.14
N GLY A 87 1.61 10.89 -7.04
CA GLY A 87 0.89 12.05 -6.52
C GLY A 87 1.23 12.34 -5.05
N PHE A 88 1.38 11.29 -4.23
CA PHE A 88 1.85 11.44 -2.85
C PHE A 88 3.27 11.99 -2.77
N ILE A 89 4.20 11.48 -3.59
CA ILE A 89 5.58 11.99 -3.65
C ILE A 89 5.57 13.48 -3.99
N GLU A 90 4.85 13.88 -5.04
CA GLU A 90 4.78 15.28 -5.46
C GLU A 90 4.13 16.19 -4.40
N ALA A 91 3.12 15.70 -3.68
CA ALA A 91 2.50 16.44 -2.58
C ALA A 91 3.43 16.59 -1.38
N CYS A 92 4.17 15.54 -0.99
CA CYS A 92 5.18 15.64 0.06
C CYS A 92 6.31 16.59 -0.33
N ALA A 93 6.75 16.57 -1.60
CA ALA A 93 7.72 17.55 -2.09
C ALA A 93 7.18 18.99 -2.00
N SER A 94 5.90 19.20 -2.33
CA SER A 94 5.30 20.54 -2.29
C SER A 94 4.95 21.06 -0.90
N VAL A 95 4.56 20.20 0.04
CA VAL A 95 4.05 20.61 1.36
C VAL A 95 5.09 20.43 2.46
N PHE A 96 5.93 19.40 2.35
CA PHE A 96 6.95 19.05 3.35
C PHE A 96 8.38 19.30 2.88
N GLU A 97 8.57 19.77 1.64
CA GLU A 97 9.89 20.00 1.03
C GLU A 97 10.77 18.74 0.98
N MET A 98 10.13 17.56 0.92
CA MET A 98 10.81 16.26 0.89
C MET A 98 11.29 15.89 -0.51
N ASN A 99 12.43 15.22 -0.58
CA ASN A 99 12.83 14.50 -1.79
C ASN A 99 12.05 13.18 -1.95
N SER A 100 12.12 12.56 -3.13
CA SER A 100 11.35 11.34 -3.41
C SER A 100 11.66 10.16 -2.49
N LYS A 101 12.91 10.03 -2.02
CA LYS A 101 13.32 8.95 -1.10
C LYS A 101 12.73 9.16 0.29
N GLU A 102 12.72 10.40 0.77
CA GLU A 102 12.08 10.77 2.03
C GLU A 102 10.58 10.51 1.96
N ALA A 103 9.90 10.98 0.92
CA ALA A 103 8.47 10.75 0.75
C ALA A 103 8.11 9.25 0.69
N LEU A 104 8.90 8.44 -0.03
CA LEU A 104 8.72 6.98 -0.08
C LEU A 104 8.80 6.31 1.29
N SER A 105 9.58 6.86 2.24
CA SER A 105 9.69 6.31 3.59
C SER A 105 8.40 6.42 4.41
N TYR A 106 7.45 7.26 3.98
CA TYR A 106 6.11 7.40 4.57
C TYR A 106 5.05 6.53 3.86
N MET A 107 5.43 5.70 2.89
CA MET A 107 4.48 4.84 2.18
C MET A 107 4.61 3.38 2.57
N LYS A 108 3.47 2.76 2.88
CA LYS A 108 3.36 1.33 3.12
C LYS A 108 2.37 0.71 2.16
N GLY A 109 2.75 -0.40 1.55
CA GLY A 109 1.87 -1.16 0.67
C GLY A 109 0.75 -1.83 1.44
N CYS A 110 -0.47 -1.76 0.91
CA CYS A 110 -1.64 -2.42 1.50
C CYS A 110 -1.47 -3.95 1.55
N TYR A 111 -1.48 -4.52 2.77
CA TYR A 111 -1.31 -5.96 2.95
C TYR A 111 -2.49 -6.77 2.40
N THR A 112 -3.71 -6.24 2.45
CA THR A 112 -4.86 -6.97 1.89
C THR A 112 -4.72 -7.11 0.38
N ASN A 113 -4.30 -6.07 -0.33
CA ASN A 113 -4.09 -6.14 -1.77
C ASN A 113 -2.98 -7.13 -2.16
N TRP A 114 -1.91 -7.19 -1.36
CA TRP A 114 -0.92 -8.26 -1.48
C TRP A 114 -1.56 -9.65 -1.29
N MET A 115 -2.29 -9.87 -0.21
CA MET A 115 -2.90 -11.17 0.11
C MET A 115 -3.96 -11.59 -0.91
N HIS A 116 -4.80 -10.68 -1.39
CA HIS A 116 -5.76 -10.95 -2.46
C HIS A 116 -5.06 -11.38 -3.74
N SER A 117 -3.95 -10.74 -4.10
CA SER A 117 -3.13 -11.15 -5.24
C SER A 117 -2.54 -12.55 -5.07
N VAL A 118 -1.97 -12.84 -3.89
CA VAL A 118 -1.44 -14.18 -3.54
C VAL A 118 -2.53 -15.24 -3.60
N ILE A 119 -3.70 -14.99 -2.99
CA ILE A 119 -4.82 -15.95 -2.96
C ILE A 119 -5.35 -16.21 -4.37
N ARG A 120 -5.51 -15.15 -5.19
CA ARG A 120 -5.96 -15.28 -6.58
C ARG A 120 -5.02 -16.15 -7.40
N VAL A 121 -3.72 -15.95 -7.25
CA VAL A 121 -2.69 -16.75 -7.93
C VAL A 121 -2.67 -18.19 -7.41
N ALA A 122 -2.75 -18.40 -6.10
CA ALA A 122 -2.77 -19.73 -5.49
C ALA A 122 -3.99 -20.57 -5.91
N LYS A 123 -5.12 -19.92 -6.20
CA LYS A 123 -6.34 -20.57 -6.71
C LYS A 123 -6.29 -20.86 -8.22
N ASN A 124 -5.36 -20.24 -8.95
CA ASN A 124 -5.20 -20.49 -10.38
C ASN A 124 -4.28 -21.70 -10.58
N HIS A 125 -4.87 -22.87 -10.79
CA HIS A 125 -4.12 -24.13 -10.92
C HIS A 125 -3.24 -24.23 -12.18
N ALA A 126 -3.43 -23.37 -13.19
CA ALA A 126 -2.51 -23.24 -14.31
C ALA A 126 -1.19 -22.52 -13.92
N LEU A 127 -1.22 -21.77 -12.82
CA LEU A 127 -0.05 -21.07 -12.26
C LEU A 127 0.55 -21.83 -11.08
N VAL A 128 -0.30 -22.32 -10.16
CA VAL A 128 0.09 -23.01 -8.93
C VAL A 128 -0.67 -24.33 -8.83
N PRO A 129 -0.02 -25.46 -9.12
CA PRO A 129 -0.64 -26.79 -8.97
C PRO A 129 -1.18 -27.01 -7.54
N PRO A 130 -2.34 -27.67 -7.37
CA PRO A 130 -2.98 -27.86 -6.06
C PRO A 130 -2.04 -28.43 -4.99
N GLU A 131 -1.23 -29.43 -5.36
CA GLU A 131 -0.28 -30.13 -4.49
C GLU A 131 0.90 -29.26 -4.04
N LYS A 132 1.20 -28.19 -4.78
CA LYS A 132 2.28 -27.24 -4.45
C LYS A 132 1.78 -25.95 -3.80
N CYS A 133 0.48 -25.83 -3.51
CA CYS A 133 -0.10 -24.62 -2.94
C CYS A 133 0.49 -24.23 -1.57
N ASN A 134 0.80 -25.22 -0.73
CA ASN A 134 1.44 -24.96 0.57
C ASN A 134 2.88 -24.44 0.42
N LEU A 135 3.65 -25.04 -0.50
CA LEU A 135 4.99 -24.57 -0.83
C LEU A 135 4.96 -23.12 -1.36
N PHE A 136 4.02 -22.82 -2.27
CA PHE A 136 3.85 -21.45 -2.78
C PHE A 136 3.58 -20.46 -1.63
N LYS A 137 2.67 -20.79 -0.70
CA LYS A 137 2.35 -19.94 0.46
C LYS A 137 3.54 -19.71 1.38
N GLN A 138 4.37 -20.74 1.60
CA GLN A 138 5.61 -20.61 2.38
C GLN A 138 6.60 -19.67 1.70
N LEU A 139 6.84 -19.87 0.39
CA LEU A 139 7.76 -19.03 -0.37
C LEU A 139 7.32 -17.56 -0.42
N VAL A 140 6.03 -17.27 -0.65
CA VAL A 140 5.56 -15.87 -0.65
C VAL A 140 5.52 -15.24 0.73
N PHE A 141 5.39 -16.03 1.80
CA PHE A 141 5.57 -15.55 3.16
C PHE A 141 7.02 -15.12 3.38
N THR A 142 7.98 -16.02 3.11
CA THR A 142 9.42 -15.72 3.20
C THR A 142 9.79 -14.52 2.35
N LEU A 143 9.37 -14.49 1.08
CA LEU A 143 9.61 -13.39 0.14
C LEU A 143 9.18 -12.04 0.73
N ARG A 144 8.08 -12.01 1.48
CA ARG A 144 7.58 -10.79 2.07
C ARG A 144 8.32 -10.38 3.34
N THR A 145 8.62 -11.35 4.21
CA THR A 145 9.06 -11.06 5.58
C THR A 145 10.56 -11.09 5.78
N THR A 146 11.33 -11.74 4.90
CA THR A 146 12.78 -11.77 5.06
C THR A 146 13.39 -10.37 4.93
N GLU A 147 14.31 -10.06 5.82
CA GLU A 147 15.16 -8.87 5.75
C GLU A 147 16.49 -9.18 5.05
N ILE A 148 16.79 -10.48 4.84
CA ILE A 148 18.05 -10.96 4.27
C ILE A 148 17.93 -10.92 2.74
N ARG A 149 18.78 -10.11 2.10
CA ARG A 149 18.75 -9.90 0.64
C ARG A 149 19.07 -11.18 -0.16
N GLU A 150 19.95 -12.02 0.36
CA GLU A 150 20.27 -13.31 -0.24
C GLU A 150 19.03 -14.24 -0.23
N GLU A 151 18.42 -14.45 0.94
CA GLU A 151 17.19 -15.24 1.08
C GLU A 151 16.05 -14.72 0.19
N PHE A 152 15.91 -13.39 0.07
CA PHE A 152 14.94 -12.77 -0.84
C PHE A 152 15.19 -13.17 -2.31
N THR A 153 16.45 -13.09 -2.75
CA THR A 153 16.86 -13.39 -4.12
C THR A 153 16.73 -14.89 -4.43
N ASP A 154 17.09 -15.73 -3.46
CA ASP A 154 16.95 -17.18 -3.56
C ASP A 154 15.48 -17.58 -3.62
N THR A 155 14.63 -16.98 -2.78
CA THR A 155 13.19 -17.22 -2.77
C THR A 155 12.55 -16.88 -4.12
N ILE A 156 12.94 -15.74 -4.74
CA ILE A 156 12.53 -15.38 -6.10
C ILE A 156 12.91 -16.48 -7.10
N SER A 157 14.16 -16.94 -7.04
CA SER A 157 14.69 -17.96 -7.93
C SER A 157 13.95 -19.29 -7.76
N THR A 158 13.68 -19.70 -6.51
CA THR A 158 12.88 -20.89 -6.19
C THR A 158 11.45 -20.78 -6.72
N ILE A 159 10.80 -19.62 -6.56
CA ILE A 159 9.45 -19.38 -7.09
C ILE A 159 9.45 -19.54 -8.61
N LEU A 160 10.40 -18.93 -9.33
CA LEU A 160 10.45 -18.99 -10.79
C LEU A 160 10.82 -20.38 -11.32
N ALA A 161 11.68 -21.12 -10.63
CA ALA A 161 12.00 -22.50 -10.98
C ALA A 161 10.81 -23.45 -10.75
N THR A 162 10.06 -23.24 -9.66
CA THR A 162 8.94 -24.11 -9.28
C THR A 162 7.64 -23.78 -10.02
N PHE A 163 7.42 -22.49 -10.31
CA PHE A 163 6.21 -21.93 -10.91
C PHE A 163 6.56 -20.93 -12.03
N PRO A 164 7.10 -21.40 -13.17
CA PRO A 164 7.64 -20.52 -14.21
C PRO A 164 6.61 -19.54 -14.78
N ASN A 165 5.32 -19.92 -14.79
CA ASN A 165 4.22 -19.07 -15.25
C ASN A 165 3.93 -17.87 -14.33
N LEU A 166 4.53 -17.82 -13.12
CA LEU A 166 4.43 -16.66 -12.22
C LEU A 166 5.37 -15.51 -12.58
N LYS A 167 6.24 -15.66 -13.58
CA LYS A 167 7.18 -14.61 -13.99
C LYS A 167 6.53 -13.24 -14.19
N PRO A 168 5.37 -13.09 -14.88
CA PRO A 168 4.71 -11.79 -15.03
C PRO A 168 4.18 -11.23 -13.71
N TRP A 169 3.59 -12.09 -12.86
CA TRP A 169 3.10 -11.69 -11.54
C TRP A 169 4.23 -11.19 -10.65
N LEU A 170 5.34 -11.93 -10.61
CA LEU A 170 6.50 -11.58 -9.81
C LEU A 170 7.19 -10.33 -10.34
N LYS A 171 7.32 -10.18 -11.67
CA LYS A 171 7.88 -8.98 -12.31
C LYS A 171 7.16 -7.70 -11.87
N TRP A 172 5.83 -7.75 -11.73
CA TRP A 172 5.06 -6.59 -11.28
C TRP A 172 5.37 -6.23 -9.82
N TRP A 173 5.40 -7.23 -8.92
CA TRP A 173 5.73 -7.01 -7.50
C TRP A 173 7.18 -6.57 -7.26
N LEU A 174 8.10 -7.01 -8.13
CA LEU A 174 9.51 -6.63 -8.07
C LEU A 174 9.80 -5.27 -8.71
N HIS A 175 8.80 -4.60 -9.27
CA HIS A 175 8.98 -3.23 -9.75
C HIS A 175 9.43 -2.32 -8.59
N PRO A 176 10.47 -1.47 -8.75
CA PRO A 176 11.12 -0.80 -7.62
C PRO A 176 10.19 -0.08 -6.63
N HIS A 177 9.20 0.67 -7.12
CA HIS A 177 8.25 1.40 -6.27
C HIS A 177 7.21 0.51 -5.56
N VAL A 178 6.93 -0.67 -6.08
CA VAL A 178 6.07 -1.66 -5.42
C VAL A 178 6.89 -2.42 -4.37
N CYS A 179 8.04 -2.95 -4.81
CA CYS A 179 8.96 -3.75 -4.02
C CYS A 179 9.35 -3.07 -2.70
N SER A 180 9.69 -1.77 -2.74
CA SER A 180 10.15 -1.01 -1.59
C SER A 180 9.08 -0.70 -0.54
N THR A 181 7.81 -0.93 -0.84
CA THR A 181 6.68 -0.63 0.06
C THR A 181 6.05 -1.88 0.67
N ILE A 182 6.45 -3.08 0.24
CA ILE A 182 5.83 -4.35 0.66
C ILE A 182 6.82 -5.41 1.17
N PHE A 183 8.04 -5.47 0.63
CA PHE A 183 9.04 -6.48 0.98
C PHE A 183 10.06 -5.95 1.98
N ALA A 184 10.28 -6.69 3.06
CA ALA A 184 11.12 -6.21 4.17
C ALA A 184 12.59 -6.00 3.77
N SER A 185 13.17 -6.88 2.94
CA SER A 185 14.54 -6.79 2.40
C SER A 185 14.81 -5.57 1.52
N ASN A 186 13.75 -4.96 0.96
CA ASN A 186 13.84 -3.83 0.04
C ASN A 186 13.17 -2.56 0.61
N SER A 187 12.63 -2.66 1.83
CA SER A 187 11.87 -1.60 2.46
C SER A 187 12.71 -0.34 2.64
N VAL A 188 12.16 0.79 2.21
CA VAL A 188 12.66 2.14 2.54
C VAL A 188 11.80 2.84 3.58
N MET A 189 10.77 2.15 4.09
CA MET A 189 9.85 2.65 5.12
C MET A 189 10.61 2.99 6.40
N ARG A 190 10.16 4.06 7.07
CA ARG A 190 10.54 4.32 8.46
C ARG A 190 10.16 3.16 9.36
N ASP A 191 10.92 2.94 10.44
CA ASP A 191 10.73 1.80 11.34
C ASP A 191 9.37 1.80 12.05
N ASP A 192 8.88 2.97 12.45
CA ASP A 192 7.57 3.11 13.07
C ASP A 192 6.44 2.68 12.12
N LEU A 193 6.49 3.08 10.85
CA LEU A 193 5.54 2.66 9.83
C LEU A 193 5.72 1.18 9.45
N LYS A 194 6.95 0.71 9.24
CA LYS A 194 7.29 -0.67 8.87
C LYS A 194 6.73 -1.65 9.90
N ASN A 195 7.03 -1.40 11.19
CA ASN A 195 6.67 -2.26 12.30
C ASN A 195 5.23 -2.05 12.79
N HIS A 196 4.54 -1.02 12.30
CA HIS A 196 3.15 -0.75 12.66
C HIS A 196 2.24 -1.96 12.40
N GLN A 197 1.45 -2.33 13.41
CA GLN A 197 0.54 -3.48 13.36
C GLN A 197 -0.64 -3.26 12.40
N TYR A 198 -1.06 -2.01 12.23
CA TYR A 198 -2.09 -1.64 11.25
C TYR A 198 -1.53 -1.77 9.83
N ARG A 199 -2.21 -2.57 9.00
CA ARG A 199 -1.72 -2.99 7.67
C ARG A 199 -2.77 -2.85 6.56
N THR A 200 -4.03 -2.58 6.91
CA THR A 200 -5.21 -2.59 6.01
C THR A 200 -6.38 -1.81 6.63
N THR A 201 -7.42 -1.50 5.84
CA THR A 201 -8.75 -1.16 6.38
C THR A 201 -9.80 -2.21 5.95
N ASN A 202 -10.01 -3.24 6.77
CA ASN A 202 -11.13 -4.19 6.57
C ASN A 202 -12.52 -3.50 6.50
N THR A 203 -12.64 -2.25 6.94
CA THR A 203 -13.89 -1.47 6.92
C THR A 203 -14.20 -0.76 5.60
N VAL A 204 -13.21 -0.49 4.73
CA VAL A 204 -13.48 0.16 3.42
C VAL A 204 -13.78 -0.89 2.36
N GLU A 205 -13.13 -2.05 2.43
CA GLU A 205 -13.38 -3.18 1.53
C GLU A 205 -14.79 -3.78 1.66
N ALA A 206 -15.48 -3.58 2.80
CA ALA A 206 -16.88 -3.99 2.96
C ALA A 206 -17.86 -3.14 2.12
N TYR A 207 -17.43 -1.98 1.61
CA TYR A 207 -18.21 -1.11 0.71
C TYR A 207 -17.89 -1.33 -0.78
N HIS A 208 -16.97 -2.24 -1.12
CA HIS A 208 -16.64 -2.65 -2.50
C HIS A 208 -17.27 -3.99 -2.86
#